data_AF-A0A352FG68-F1
#
_entry.id   AF-A0A352FG68-F1
#
_cell.length_a   1.000
_cell.length_b   1.000
_cell.length_c   1.000
_cell.angle_alpha   90.00
_cell.angle_beta   90.00
_cell.angle_gamma   90.00
#
_symmetry.space_group_name_H-M   'P 1'
#
loop_
_entity.id
_entity.type
_entity.pdbx_description
1 polymer ?
#
loop_
_entity_poly.entity_id
_entity_poly.type
_entity_poly.pdbx_seq_one_letter_code
_entity_poly.pdbx_strand_id
1 'polypeptide(L)'
;YLLQVCINGADTAAFGTQYQFTNRFSYFNQLILSRKFSPKLSFQIAPSFSHFNSVDSTHWNDYMGISVGGRFKVYNEMSLIATYDQGFVFTPSIPASRREARKEMLVAPKPSLGLGLEIASPTHCFMIFVSNAYNIVPQLNMAYNRFSVLNEELAKQLHVGFNLTVRF
;
A
#
# COMPACT_ATOMS: atom_id res chain seq x y z
N TYR A 1 8.54 -10.99 7.55
CA TYR A 1 8.91 -9.83 6.70
C TYR A 1 8.48 -10.15 5.27
N LEU A 2 8.26 -9.13 4.45
CA LEU A 2 7.87 -9.25 3.04
C LEU A 2 8.87 -8.44 2.20
N LEU A 3 9.35 -9.04 1.13
CA LEU A 3 10.21 -8.42 0.12
C LEU A 3 9.54 -8.58 -1.22
N GLN A 4 9.40 -7.49 -1.96
CA GLN A 4 8.79 -7.49 -3.28
C GLN A 4 9.60 -6.62 -4.23
N VAL A 5 9.76 -7.12 -5.45
CA VAL A 5 10.40 -6.43 -6.56
C VAL A 5 9.39 -6.37 -7.69
N CYS A 6 9.23 -5.19 -8.31
CA CYS A 6 8.40 -5.04 -9.50
C CYS A 6 9.19 -4.37 -10.62
N ILE A 7 8.89 -4.80 -11.85
CA ILE A 7 9.43 -4.24 -13.08
C ILE A 7 8.28 -3.51 -13.78
N ASN A 8 8.49 -2.24 -14.09
CA ASN A 8 7.51 -1.45 -14.83
C ASN A 8 7.58 -1.76 -16.33
N GLY A 9 6.45 -2.14 -16.94
CA GLY A 9 6.31 -2.47 -18.36
C GLY A 9 5.98 -1.29 -19.30
N ALA A 10 5.92 -0.05 -18.80
CA ALA A 10 5.59 1.13 -19.60
C ALA A 10 6.60 1.43 -20.72
N ASP A 11 6.25 2.30 -21.67
CA ASP A 11 7.18 2.71 -22.73
C ASP A 11 8.45 3.37 -22.15
N THR A 12 9.58 3.19 -22.83
CA THR A 12 10.88 3.78 -22.49
C THR A 12 10.83 5.31 -22.35
N ALA A 13 9.96 5.99 -23.10
CA ALA A 13 9.76 7.43 -23.02
C ALA A 13 9.31 7.90 -21.62
N ALA A 14 8.65 7.03 -20.84
CA ALA A 14 8.21 7.34 -19.48
C ALA A 14 9.37 7.50 -18.47
N PHE A 15 10.58 7.10 -18.84
CA PHE A 15 11.77 7.11 -17.97
C PHE A 15 12.80 8.16 -18.37
N GLY A 16 12.43 9.09 -19.26
CA GLY A 16 13.29 10.20 -19.69
C GLY A 16 14.24 9.84 -20.84
N THR A 17 15.09 10.80 -21.20
CA THR A 17 15.95 10.75 -22.39
C THR A 17 17.15 9.82 -22.26
N GLN A 18 17.56 9.47 -21.02
CA GLN A 18 18.65 8.52 -20.74
C GLN A 18 18.11 7.27 -20.04
N TYR A 19 17.40 6.45 -20.81
CA TYR A 19 16.80 5.22 -20.31
C TYR A 19 17.85 4.11 -20.11
N GLN A 20 17.82 3.51 -18.92
CA GLN A 20 18.45 2.22 -18.62
C GLN A 20 17.39 1.24 -18.13
N PHE A 21 17.55 -0.06 -18.40
CA PHE A 21 16.60 -1.09 -17.94
C PHE A 21 16.44 -1.10 -16.42
N THR A 22 17.51 -0.76 -15.70
CA THR A 22 17.51 -0.59 -14.23
C THR A 22 16.49 0.43 -13.75
N ASN A 23 16.15 1.46 -14.53
CA ASN A 23 15.18 2.51 -14.17
C ASN A 23 13.75 1.95 -13.96
N ARG A 24 13.46 0.76 -14.49
CA ARG A 24 12.13 0.12 -14.39
C ARG A 24 11.89 -0.58 -13.06
N PHE A 25 12.94 -0.83 -12.28
CA PHE A 25 12.81 -1.57 -11.03
C PHE A 25 12.28 -0.71 -9.91
N SER A 26 11.42 -1.32 -9.10
CA SER A 26 10.96 -0.80 -7.82
C SER A 26 11.05 -1.90 -6.77
N TYR A 27 11.36 -1.50 -5.55
CA TYR A 27 11.60 -2.39 -4.42
C TYR A 27 10.69 -2.02 -3.27
N PHE A 28 10.18 -3.03 -2.57
CA PHE A 28 9.33 -2.88 -1.41
C PHE A 28 9.78 -3.82 -0.31
N ASN A 29 10.03 -3.27 0.87
CA ASN A 29 10.44 -4.00 2.05
C ASN A 29 9.43 -3.71 3.15
N GLN A 30 8.90 -4.74 3.80
CA GLN A 30 7.94 -4.58 4.89
C GLN A 30 8.26 -5.53 6.03
N LEU A 31 8.38 -4.96 7.23
CA LEU A 31 8.48 -5.74 8.46
C LEU A 31 7.08 -5.93 9.00
N ILE A 32 6.66 -7.17 9.23
CA ILE A 32 5.30 -7.48 9.71
C ILE A 32 5.39 -7.95 11.16
N LEU A 33 4.73 -7.23 12.05
CA LEU A 33 4.60 -7.57 13.46
C LEU A 33 3.12 -7.79 13.75
N SER A 34 2.75 -9.02 14.10
CA SER A 34 1.38 -9.38 14.40
C SER A 34 1.26 -10.04 15.76
N ARG A 35 0.19 -9.71 16.48
CA ARG A 35 -0.14 -10.35 17.75
C ARG A 35 -1.62 -10.72 17.80
N LYS A 36 -1.88 -11.94 18.25
CA LYS A 36 -3.21 -12.38 18.64
C LYS A 36 -3.44 -11.97 20.10
N PHE A 37 -4.35 -11.03 20.32
CA PHE A 37 -4.69 -10.54 21.65
C PHE A 37 -5.75 -11.40 22.33
N SER A 38 -6.63 -12.00 21.56
CA SER A 38 -7.64 -12.93 22.07
C SER A 38 -7.96 -14.01 21.02
N PRO A 39 -8.73 -15.06 21.36
CA PRO A 39 -9.22 -16.03 20.38
C PRO A 39 -9.98 -15.40 19.21
N LYS A 40 -10.60 -14.22 19.44
CA LYS A 40 -11.39 -13.50 18.44
C LYS A 40 -10.64 -12.33 17.79
N LEU A 41 -9.68 -11.69 18.46
CA LEU A 41 -9.02 -10.48 17.98
C LEU A 41 -7.53 -10.71 17.71
N SER A 42 -7.11 -10.39 16.50
CA SER A 42 -5.71 -10.31 16.09
C SER A 42 -5.43 -8.97 15.42
N PHE A 43 -4.24 -8.45 15.63
CA PHE A 43 -3.80 -7.17 15.12
C PHE A 43 -2.41 -7.29 14.50
N GLN A 44 -2.13 -6.43 13.54
CA GLN A 44 -0.91 -6.35 12.78
C GLN A 44 -0.50 -4.89 12.62
N ILE A 45 0.79 -4.62 12.79
CA ILE A 45 1.43 -3.39 12.38
C ILE A 45 2.61 -3.76 11.50
N ALA A 46 2.82 -3.01 10.43
CA ALA A 46 3.81 -3.36 9.44
C ALA A 46 4.45 -2.11 8.80
N PRO A 47 5.52 -1.57 9.39
CA PRO A 47 6.30 -0.51 8.76
C PRO A 47 6.97 -1.02 7.48
N SER A 48 7.07 -0.15 6.48
CA SER A 48 7.58 -0.47 5.16
C SER A 48 8.48 0.62 4.59
N PHE A 49 9.30 0.23 3.61
CA PHE A 49 10.19 1.09 2.84
C PHE A 49 10.09 0.73 1.36
N SER A 50 9.82 1.73 0.53
CA SER A 50 9.67 1.60 -0.91
C SER A 50 10.75 2.44 -1.61
N HIS A 51 11.45 1.85 -2.56
CA HIS A 51 12.44 2.52 -3.40
C HIS A 51 12.08 2.38 -4.88
N PHE A 52 12.14 3.49 -5.62
CA PHE A 52 11.95 3.55 -7.05
C PHE A 52 13.24 4.02 -7.71
N ASN A 53 13.76 3.26 -8.68
CA ASN A 53 14.98 3.65 -9.38
C ASN A 53 14.79 4.92 -10.23
N SER A 54 13.59 5.13 -10.75
CA SER A 54 13.23 6.32 -11.53
C SER A 54 11.83 6.77 -11.20
N VAL A 55 11.66 8.08 -11.05
CA VAL A 55 10.39 8.75 -10.74
C VAL A 55 10.30 10.06 -11.51
N ASP A 56 9.07 10.55 -11.69
CA ASP A 56 8.85 11.89 -12.22
C ASP A 56 9.36 12.96 -11.23
N SER A 57 9.67 14.14 -11.75
CA SER A 57 10.12 15.35 -11.05
C SER A 57 9.28 15.70 -9.81
N THR A 58 7.98 15.39 -9.83
CA THR A 58 6.99 15.62 -8.77
C THR A 58 7.06 14.63 -7.60
N HIS A 59 7.88 13.58 -7.68
CA HIS A 59 7.96 12.50 -6.70
C HIS A 59 9.40 12.23 -6.22
N TRP A 60 9.52 11.53 -5.10
CA TRP A 60 10.80 11.08 -4.57
C TRP A 60 11.04 9.62 -4.93
N ASN A 61 12.30 9.21 -4.90
CA ASN A 61 12.65 7.82 -5.10
C ASN A 61 12.30 6.96 -3.85
N ASP A 62 12.30 7.56 -2.66
CA ASP A 62 12.15 6.86 -1.39
C ASP A 62 10.87 7.22 -0.65
N TYR A 63 10.16 6.19 -0.18
CA TYR A 63 8.97 6.32 0.65
C TYR A 63 9.05 5.38 1.84
N MET A 64 8.68 5.89 3.01
CA MET A 64 8.39 5.06 4.18
C MET A 64 6.88 4.87 4.29
N GLY A 65 6.44 3.75 4.83
CA GLY A 65 5.02 3.49 5.04
C GLY A 65 4.77 2.82 6.36
N ILE A 66 3.52 2.90 6.81
CA ILE A 66 3.00 2.13 7.93
C ILE A 66 1.67 1.53 7.54
N SER A 67 1.58 0.22 7.67
CA SER A 67 0.35 -0.54 7.50
C SER A 67 -0.13 -1.02 8.86
N VAL A 68 -1.42 -0.90 9.12
CA VAL A 68 -2.07 -1.38 10.33
C VAL A 68 -3.26 -2.22 9.93
N GLY A 69 -3.39 -3.41 10.50
CA GLY A 69 -4.45 -4.36 10.17
C GLY A 69 -5.05 -4.98 11.42
N GLY A 70 -6.35 -5.19 11.41
CA GLY A 70 -7.08 -5.92 12.45
C GLY A 70 -7.93 -7.01 11.82
N ARG A 71 -8.01 -8.16 12.48
CA ARG A 71 -8.93 -9.25 12.15
C ARG A 71 -9.71 -9.63 13.38
N PHE A 72 -11.03 -9.60 13.27
CA PHE A 72 -11.97 -9.90 14.34
C PHE A 72 -12.92 -11.03 13.94
N LYS A 73 -12.91 -12.13 14.70
CA LYS A 73 -13.80 -13.28 14.53
C LYS A 73 -15.20 -12.91 15.05
N VAL A 74 -16.16 -12.77 14.13
CA VAL A 74 -17.54 -12.37 14.46
C VAL A 74 -18.33 -13.58 14.95
N TYR A 75 -18.50 -14.58 14.09
CA TYR A 75 -19.28 -15.77 14.37
C TYR A 75 -18.75 -16.95 13.55
N ASN A 76 -18.60 -18.11 14.20
CA ASN A 76 -18.06 -19.33 13.60
C ASN A 76 -16.92 -18.99 12.64
N GLU A 77 -16.99 -19.35 11.36
CA GLU A 77 -15.87 -19.17 10.44
C GLU A 77 -15.89 -17.82 9.69
N MET A 78 -16.68 -16.86 10.19
CA MET A 78 -16.77 -15.50 9.67
C MET A 78 -15.88 -14.54 10.46
N SER A 79 -15.09 -13.73 9.75
CA SER A 79 -14.20 -12.73 10.35
C SER A 79 -14.27 -11.41 9.58
N LEU A 80 -14.25 -10.30 10.31
CA LEU A 80 -14.11 -8.96 9.75
C LEU A 80 -12.64 -8.57 9.75
N ILE A 81 -12.17 -7.97 8.67
CA ILE A 81 -10.82 -7.47 8.50
C ILE A 81 -10.90 -5.97 8.24
N ALA A 82 -10.06 -5.19 8.89
CA ALA A 82 -9.89 -3.78 8.63
C ALA A 82 -8.40 -3.47 8.43
N THR A 83 -8.08 -2.67 7.42
CA THR A 83 -6.70 -2.25 7.14
C THR A 83 -6.63 -0.74 6.97
N TYR A 84 -5.52 -0.16 7.40
CA TYR A 84 -5.19 1.24 7.22
C TYR A 84 -3.72 1.33 6.83
N ASP A 85 -3.43 1.94 5.69
CA ASP A 85 -2.07 2.12 5.21
C ASP A 85 -1.79 3.59 4.91
N GLN A 86 -0.67 4.09 5.40
CA GLN A 86 -0.23 5.46 5.19
C GLN A 86 1.22 5.48 4.71
N GLY A 87 1.43 6.10 3.56
CA GLY A 87 2.75 6.41 3.04
C GLY A 87 3.26 7.77 3.50
N PHE A 88 4.57 7.92 3.58
CA PHE A 88 5.27 9.15 3.89
C PHE A 88 6.46 9.27 2.94
N VAL A 89 6.69 10.48 2.44
CA VAL A 89 7.87 10.76 1.64
C VAL A 89 9.08 10.69 2.56
N PHE A 90 10.04 9.81 2.25
CA PHE A 90 11.32 9.82 2.93
C PHE A 90 12.22 10.82 2.21
N THR A 91 12.52 11.93 2.89
CA THR A 91 13.42 12.94 2.34
C THR A 91 14.80 12.71 2.93
N PRO A 92 15.79 12.23 2.16
CA PRO A 92 17.16 12.17 2.64
C PRO A 92 17.70 13.58 2.94
N SER A 93 18.77 13.65 3.73
CA SER A 93 19.40 14.90 4.18
C SER A 93 19.90 15.75 3.00
N ILE A 94 19.04 16.61 2.49
CA ILE A 94 19.33 17.56 1.41
C ILE A 94 19.26 18.97 2.02
N PRO A 95 20.09 19.93 1.55
CA PRO A 95 20.06 21.30 2.06
C PRO A 95 18.64 21.87 2.09
N ALA A 96 18.29 22.54 3.19
CA ALA A 96 16.94 23.03 3.46
C ALA A 96 16.34 23.83 2.29
N SER A 97 17.16 24.62 1.58
CA SER A 97 16.75 25.40 0.41
C SER A 97 16.20 24.55 -0.75
N ARG A 98 16.81 23.40 -1.07
CA ARG A 98 16.31 22.48 -2.10
C ARG A 98 15.12 21.66 -1.62
N ARG A 99 15.03 21.43 -0.30
CA ARG A 99 13.92 20.71 0.31
C ARG A 99 12.63 21.53 0.23
N GLU A 100 12.65 22.80 0.61
CA GLU A 100 11.47 23.67 0.56
C GLU A 100 10.96 23.82 -0.88
N ALA A 101 11.85 24.11 -1.84
CA ALA A 101 11.50 24.24 -3.26
C ALA A 101 10.88 22.95 -3.85
N ARG A 102 11.36 21.77 -3.42
CA ARG A 102 10.80 20.49 -3.88
C ARG A 102 9.51 20.17 -3.16
N LYS A 103 9.40 20.43 -1.85
CA LYS A 103 8.25 20.11 -0.99
C LYS A 103 6.95 20.75 -1.47
N GLU A 104 7.02 21.96 -2.02
CA GLU A 104 5.86 22.64 -2.62
C GLU A 104 5.30 21.93 -3.86
N MET A 105 6.14 21.17 -4.58
CA MET A 105 5.74 20.37 -5.75
C MET A 105 5.36 18.92 -5.41
N LEU A 106 5.53 18.51 -4.14
CA LEU A 106 5.28 17.12 -3.74
C LEU A 106 3.83 16.87 -3.48
N VAL A 107 3.30 15.86 -4.16
CA VAL A 107 1.97 15.37 -3.88
C VAL A 107 2.09 14.23 -2.87
N ALA A 108 1.84 14.53 -1.61
CA ALA A 108 1.86 13.55 -0.53
C ALA A 108 0.84 12.42 -0.78
N PRO A 109 1.19 11.15 -0.50
CA PRO A 109 0.26 10.03 -0.64
C PRO A 109 -0.85 10.12 0.42
N LYS A 110 -2.09 9.91 -0.01
CA LYS A 110 -3.25 9.84 0.89
C LYS A 110 -3.36 8.44 1.52
N PRO A 111 -3.97 8.32 2.70
CA PRO A 111 -4.16 7.02 3.33
C PRO A 111 -5.10 6.12 2.53
N SER A 112 -4.85 4.81 2.58
CA SER A 112 -5.80 3.79 2.15
C SER A 112 -6.45 3.13 3.37
N LEU A 113 -7.76 2.98 3.31
CA LEU A 113 -8.58 2.22 4.24
C LEU A 113 -9.16 1.02 3.49
N GLY A 114 -9.17 -0.13 4.13
CA GLY A 114 -9.80 -1.35 3.63
C GLY A 114 -10.70 -1.98 4.68
N LEU A 115 -11.85 -2.47 4.25
CA LEU A 115 -12.76 -3.29 5.07
C LEU A 115 -13.08 -4.56 4.30
N GLY A 116 -12.94 -5.71 4.96
CA GLY A 116 -13.15 -7.01 4.35
C GLY A 116 -13.95 -7.96 5.23
N LEU A 117 -14.76 -8.80 4.58
CA LEU A 117 -15.44 -9.93 5.19
C LEU A 117 -14.77 -11.20 4.70
N GLU A 118 -14.29 -12.01 5.63
CA GLU A 118 -13.74 -13.33 5.40
C GLU A 118 -14.74 -14.39 5.86
N ILE A 119 -15.04 -15.34 5.00
CA ILE A 119 -15.87 -16.50 5.29
C ILE A 119 -15.06 -17.74 4.95
N ALA A 120 -14.69 -18.51 5.98
CA ALA A 120 -14.02 -19.78 5.81
C ALA A 120 -15.02 -20.95 5.84
N SER A 121 -14.83 -21.88 4.94
CA SER A 121 -15.37 -23.24 4.97
C SER A 121 -14.20 -24.21 5.16
N PRO A 122 -14.45 -25.52 5.31
CA PRO A 122 -13.38 -26.50 5.45
C PRO A 122 -12.37 -26.47 4.29
N THR A 123 -12.84 -26.25 3.06
CA THR A 123 -12.03 -26.33 1.83
C THR A 123 -11.75 -24.98 1.18
N HIS A 124 -12.51 -23.93 1.51
CA HIS A 124 -12.37 -22.62 0.87
C HIS A 124 -12.33 -21.51 1.91
N CYS A 125 -11.60 -20.45 1.62
CA CYS A 125 -11.65 -19.20 2.36
C CYS A 125 -11.92 -18.08 1.38
N PHE A 126 -13.13 -17.51 1.46
CA PHE A 126 -13.54 -16.38 0.64
C PHE A 126 -13.27 -15.10 1.39
N MET A 127 -12.67 -14.11 0.74
CA MET A 127 -12.51 -12.77 1.29
C MET A 127 -13.03 -11.77 0.26
N ILE A 128 -14.06 -11.03 0.65
CA ILE A 128 -14.58 -9.89 -0.12
C ILE A 128 -14.15 -8.64 0.62
N PHE A 129 -13.57 -7.67 -0.06
CA PHE A 129 -13.13 -6.44 0.57
C PHE A 129 -13.40 -5.22 -0.29
N VAL A 130 -13.48 -4.07 0.37
CA VAL A 130 -13.66 -2.77 -0.24
C VAL A 130 -12.55 -1.87 0.27
N SER A 131 -11.89 -1.15 -0.64
CA SER A 131 -10.81 -0.23 -0.29
C SER A 131 -10.73 0.95 -1.25
N ASN A 132 -10.25 2.09 -0.77
CA ASN A 132 -9.90 3.24 -1.60
C ASN A 132 -8.44 3.19 -2.11
N ALA A 133 -7.79 2.03 -2.14
CA ALA A 133 -6.47 1.89 -2.73
C ALA A 133 -6.50 2.17 -4.24
N TYR A 134 -5.67 3.11 -4.71
CA TYR A 134 -5.59 3.49 -6.12
C TYR A 134 -4.96 2.42 -7.02
N ASN A 135 -3.94 1.72 -6.50
CA ASN A 135 -3.20 0.67 -7.19
C ASN A 135 -3.43 -0.69 -6.51
N ILE A 136 -2.91 -1.75 -7.11
CA ILE A 136 -2.88 -3.11 -6.51
C ILE A 136 -1.51 -3.40 -5.87
N VAL A 137 -0.45 -2.76 -6.37
CA VAL A 137 0.93 -2.97 -5.94
C VAL A 137 1.22 -2.14 -4.67
N PRO A 138 1.71 -2.75 -3.57
CA PRO A 138 1.92 -2.06 -2.30
C PRO A 138 2.81 -0.81 -2.39
N GLN A 139 3.97 -0.89 -3.04
CA GLN A 139 4.84 0.29 -3.18
C GLN A 139 4.18 1.43 -3.95
N LEU A 140 3.33 1.11 -4.95
CA LEU A 140 2.62 2.12 -5.72
C LEU A 140 1.50 2.76 -4.90
N ASN A 141 0.80 1.99 -4.06
CA ASN A 141 -0.15 2.57 -3.11
C ASN A 141 0.55 3.47 -2.08
N MET A 142 1.68 3.04 -1.54
CA MET A 142 2.43 3.82 -0.55
C MET A 142 2.97 5.14 -1.11
N ALA A 143 3.34 5.18 -2.39
CA ALA A 143 3.88 6.38 -3.01
C ALA A 143 2.85 7.27 -3.72
N TYR A 144 1.83 6.67 -4.34
CA TYR A 144 0.96 7.34 -5.31
C TYR A 144 -0.53 7.26 -4.99
N ASN A 145 -0.94 6.80 -3.81
CA ASN A 145 -2.38 6.80 -3.50
C ASN A 145 -2.95 8.23 -3.48
N ARG A 146 -4.00 8.45 -4.28
CA ARG A 146 -4.64 9.77 -4.48
C ARG A 146 -6.05 9.87 -3.90
N PHE A 147 -6.65 8.73 -3.59
CA PHE A 147 -8.02 8.67 -3.11
C PHE A 147 -8.07 9.00 -1.63
N SER A 148 -9.05 9.84 -1.27
CA SER A 148 -9.18 10.35 0.09
C SER A 148 -10.26 9.60 0.84
N VAL A 149 -9.98 9.25 2.09
CA VAL A 149 -10.96 8.63 3.01
C VAL A 149 -11.88 9.69 3.66
N LEU A 150 -11.50 10.97 3.62
CA LEU A 150 -12.14 12.04 4.39
C LEU A 150 -13.05 12.97 3.56
N ASN A 151 -13.37 12.59 2.32
CA ASN A 151 -14.06 13.46 1.38
C ASN A 151 -15.45 12.91 1.05
N GLU A 152 -16.38 13.79 0.68
CA GLU A 152 -17.74 13.42 0.23
C GLU A 152 -17.73 12.49 -1.00
N GLU A 153 -16.62 12.47 -1.74
CA GLU A 153 -16.41 11.60 -2.90
C GLU A 153 -15.90 10.19 -2.58
N LEU A 154 -15.72 9.83 -1.30
CA LEU A 154 -15.21 8.51 -0.90
C LEU A 154 -15.96 7.38 -1.62
N ALA A 155 -17.29 7.45 -1.68
CA ALA A 155 -18.11 6.44 -2.33
C ALA A 155 -17.75 6.19 -3.80
N LYS A 156 -17.27 7.21 -4.54
CA LYS A 156 -16.83 7.09 -5.94
C LYS A 156 -15.43 6.50 -6.08
N GLN A 157 -14.65 6.49 -5.00
CA GLN A 157 -13.25 6.09 -4.96
C GLN A 157 -13.05 4.73 -4.30
N LEU A 158 -14.14 4.02 -3.96
CA LEU A 158 -14.09 2.68 -3.41
C LEU A 158 -14.02 1.64 -4.52
N HIS A 159 -13.07 0.72 -4.38
CA HIS A 159 -12.92 -0.45 -5.23
C HIS A 159 -13.29 -1.70 -4.45
N VAL A 160 -13.95 -2.64 -5.13
CA VAL A 160 -14.28 -3.96 -4.58
C VAL A 160 -13.23 -4.96 -5.05
N GLY A 161 -12.74 -5.78 -4.13
CA GLY A 161 -11.83 -6.87 -4.37
C GLY A 161 -12.36 -8.18 -3.83
N PHE A 162 -11.85 -9.27 -4.39
CA PHE A 162 -12.19 -10.63 -4.02
C PHE A 162 -10.93 -11.49 -3.99
N ASN A 163 -10.83 -12.35 -2.99
CA ASN A 163 -9.79 -13.36 -2.90
C ASN A 163 -10.41 -14.70 -2.48
N LEU A 164 -9.87 -15.78 -3.03
CA LEU A 164 -10.24 -17.15 -2.71
C LEU A 164 -8.97 -17.95 -2.44
N THR A 165 -8.90 -18.53 -1.26
CA THR A 165 -7.86 -19.51 -0.92
C THR A 165 -8.49 -20.89 -0.77
N VAL A 166 -7.99 -21.86 -1.53
CA VAL A 166 -8.37 -23.27 -1.39
C VAL A 166 -7.46 -23.93 -0.36
N ARG A 167 -8.05 -24.68 0.56
CA ARG A 167 -7.36 -25.50 1.57
C ARG A 167 -7.61 -26.97 1.22
N PHE A 168 -6.53 -27.72 1.08
CA PHE A 168 -6.55 -29.16 0.87
C PHE A 168 -6.31 -29.87 2.21
#